data_AF-A0A3D2HUW0-F1
#
_entry.id   AF-A0A3D2HUW0-F1
#
_cell.length_a   1.000
_cell.length_b   1.000
_cell.length_c   1.000
_cell.angle_alpha   90.00
_cell.angle_beta   90.00
_cell.angle_gamma   90.00
#
_symmetry.space_group_name_H-M   'P 1'
#
loop_
_entity.id
_entity.type
_entity.pdbx_description
1 polymer ?
#
loop_
_entity_poly.entity_id
_entity_poly.type
_entity_poly.pdbx_seq_one_letter_code
_entity_poly.pdbx_strand_id
1 'polypeptide(L)'
;MTTKQQRLIPLVFLIIILGSLVGGLVWHEQNTDHSGWQEKDGIRYYQDFHGDPVSGWMDLPDGRYYFQADGTPSHGWQTIDGTTYYFDSDGIMLTGWQTIDGDTCYFGGNGAMVTGWLWLSEGRYYLKDGALLTGWQELDGKRCYFGADGLAADGFTQIGADNYFFVDGYLATGLTEIDGQLWYFGQDGKQYSGWLEEEGGRRYFSSQGPMLTGWQDMEDGKRLFDDSGYLKTGWYEEGEYRYYFKEDGLMAVSPTKIDGRTHYFSPKGMEVILVNGLNPLPEDFALDEWKIDDTHTVDKRCYPALRQMLDDCKAAGITYEINSGYRTHYAQTAILEYRTREHMKTYNLDFRAARDKALETVAVPGTSEHELGLSVDLVGDEADAWFAQHCWEYGFILR
;
A
#
# COMPACT_ATOMS: atom_id res chain seq x y z
N MET A 1 -26.12 113.44 48.12
CA MET A 1 -26.96 112.29 47.71
C MET A 1 -26.10 111.37 46.88
N THR A 2 -25.74 110.22 47.45
CA THR A 2 -24.79 109.24 46.92
C THR A 2 -25.18 108.75 45.53
N THR A 3 -24.18 108.68 44.67
CA THR A 3 -24.23 108.67 43.21
C THR A 3 -24.67 107.32 42.63
N LYS A 4 -25.31 107.36 41.45
CA LYS A 4 -25.67 106.20 40.59
C LYS A 4 -24.55 105.16 40.44
N GLN A 5 -23.28 105.52 40.66
CA GLN A 5 -22.13 104.61 40.65
C GLN A 5 -22.18 103.52 41.75
N GLN A 6 -22.80 103.74 42.91
CA GLN A 6 -22.86 102.74 43.98
C GLN A 6 -23.88 101.60 43.72
N ARG A 7 -24.81 101.77 42.77
CA ARG A 7 -25.75 100.71 42.33
C ARG A 7 -25.24 99.92 41.12
N LEU A 8 -24.28 100.46 40.38
CA LEU A 8 -23.70 99.79 39.20
C LEU A 8 -22.70 98.70 39.61
N ILE A 9 -21.90 98.93 40.66
CA ILE A 9 -20.90 97.97 41.14
C ILE A 9 -21.52 96.62 41.55
N PRO A 10 -22.57 96.54 42.39
CA PRO A 10 -23.18 95.25 42.73
C PRO A 10 -23.90 94.59 41.54
N LEU A 11 -24.40 95.37 40.57
CA LEU A 11 -25.04 94.85 39.36
C LEU A 11 -24.01 94.25 38.37
N VAL A 12 -22.86 94.91 38.22
CA VAL A 12 -21.73 94.40 37.41
C VAL A 12 -21.14 93.14 38.06
N PHE A 13 -21.02 93.11 39.39
CA PHE A 13 -20.62 91.90 40.13
C PHE A 13 -21.65 90.76 39.96
N LEU A 14 -22.96 91.04 39.98
CA LEU A 14 -24.00 90.05 39.75
C LEU A 14 -23.94 89.47 38.32
N ILE A 15 -23.69 90.31 37.30
CA ILE A 15 -23.54 89.88 35.90
C ILE A 15 -22.26 89.05 35.70
N ILE A 16 -21.16 89.40 36.37
CA ILE A 16 -19.92 88.62 36.36
C ILE A 16 -20.14 87.26 37.06
N ILE A 17 -20.84 87.24 38.19
CA ILE A 17 -21.19 86.00 38.92
C ILE A 17 -22.10 85.11 38.06
N LEU A 18 -23.13 85.66 37.41
CA LEU A 18 -23.98 84.91 36.47
C LEU A 18 -23.21 84.42 35.25
N GLY A 19 -22.33 85.25 34.66
CA GLY A 19 -21.46 84.85 33.55
C GLY A 19 -20.50 83.72 33.94
N SER A 20 -19.96 83.75 35.16
CA SER A 20 -19.11 82.67 35.70
C SER A 20 -19.89 81.41 36.09
N LEU A 21 -21.14 81.54 36.54
CA LEU A 21 -22.04 80.41 36.82
C LEU A 21 -22.48 79.70 35.55
N VAL A 22 -22.85 80.47 34.51
CA VAL A 22 -23.20 79.92 33.19
C VAL A 22 -21.96 79.36 32.50
N GLY A 23 -20.83 80.05 32.54
CA GLY A 23 -19.56 79.53 32.01
C GLY A 23 -19.07 78.28 32.76
N GLY A 24 -19.27 78.21 34.08
CA GLY A 24 -18.99 77.04 34.89
C GLY A 24 -19.96 75.88 34.63
N LEU A 25 -21.24 76.16 34.36
CA LEU A 25 -22.22 75.14 33.95
C LEU A 25 -21.89 74.57 32.58
N VAL A 26 -21.60 75.42 31.59
CA VAL A 26 -21.21 75.00 30.23
C VAL A 26 -19.89 74.23 30.25
N TRP A 27 -18.92 74.68 31.06
CA TRP A 27 -17.66 73.95 31.25
C TRP A 27 -17.87 72.59 31.95
N HIS A 28 -18.78 72.52 32.92
CA HIS A 28 -19.15 71.27 33.57
C HIS A 28 -19.86 70.33 32.60
N GLU A 29 -20.84 70.81 31.82
CA GLU A 29 -21.54 70.02 30.79
C GLU A 29 -20.59 69.51 29.70
N GLN A 30 -19.63 70.31 29.25
CA GLN A 30 -18.66 69.89 28.22
C GLN A 30 -17.58 68.92 28.72
N ASN A 31 -17.37 68.82 30.04
CA ASN A 31 -16.34 67.97 30.66
C ASN A 31 -16.93 66.88 31.57
N THR A 32 -18.24 66.64 31.50
CA THR A 32 -18.87 65.49 32.15
C THR A 32 -18.89 64.34 31.16
N ASP A 33 -18.45 63.17 31.61
CA ASP A 33 -18.50 61.96 30.78
C ASP A 33 -19.95 61.49 30.66
N HIS A 34 -20.49 61.58 29.45
CA HIS A 34 -21.81 61.07 29.09
C HIS A 34 -21.76 59.74 28.33
N SER A 35 -20.57 59.14 28.19
CA SER A 35 -20.39 57.92 27.42
C SER A 35 -21.06 56.71 28.08
N GLY A 36 -21.43 55.75 27.24
CA GLY A 36 -21.97 54.47 27.69
C GLY A 36 -23.35 54.16 27.15
N TRP A 37 -23.92 53.09 27.68
CA TRP A 37 -25.23 52.59 27.32
C TRP A 37 -26.34 53.48 27.86
N GLN A 38 -27.23 53.90 26.96
CA GLN A 38 -28.51 54.53 27.29
C GLN A 38 -29.66 53.66 26.79
N GLU A 39 -30.81 53.78 27.45
CA GLU A 39 -32.04 53.10 27.02
C GLU A 39 -33.17 54.12 26.92
N LYS A 40 -33.88 54.08 25.78
CA LYS A 40 -35.06 54.91 25.55
C LYS A 40 -36.10 54.11 24.78
N ASP A 41 -37.33 54.10 25.29
CA ASP A 41 -38.46 53.38 24.70
C ASP A 41 -38.15 51.89 24.42
N GLY A 42 -37.33 51.26 25.27
CA GLY A 42 -36.89 49.86 25.17
C GLY A 42 -35.76 49.61 24.15
N ILE A 43 -35.19 50.65 23.55
CA ILE A 43 -34.08 50.56 22.61
C ILE A 43 -32.81 51.04 23.30
N ARG A 44 -31.77 50.18 23.29
CA ARG A 44 -30.43 50.50 23.80
C ARG A 44 -29.60 51.16 22.70
N TYR A 45 -28.87 52.21 23.04
CA TYR A 45 -27.91 52.88 22.17
C TYR A 45 -26.67 53.32 22.96
N TYR A 46 -25.55 53.49 22.28
CA TYR A 46 -24.27 53.87 22.89
C TYR A 46 -23.88 55.30 22.50
N GLN A 47 -23.52 56.10 23.49
CA GLN A 47 -23.09 57.48 23.30
C GLN A 47 -21.60 57.66 23.60
N ASP A 48 -21.00 58.65 22.96
CA ASP A 48 -19.63 59.08 23.23
C ASP A 48 -19.55 59.99 24.47
N PHE A 49 -18.36 60.50 24.77
CA PHE A 49 -18.11 61.38 25.90
C PHE A 49 -19.01 62.64 25.92
N HIS A 50 -19.40 63.13 24.75
CA HIS A 50 -20.23 64.32 24.57
C HIS A 50 -21.73 64.02 24.57
N GLY A 51 -22.12 62.75 24.65
CA GLY A 51 -23.51 62.33 24.56
C GLY A 51 -24.02 62.18 23.12
N ASP A 52 -23.12 62.22 22.13
CA ASP A 52 -23.49 62.01 20.73
C ASP A 52 -23.52 60.49 20.40
N PRO A 53 -24.41 60.01 19.52
CA PRO A 53 -24.46 58.60 19.15
C PRO A 53 -23.16 58.10 18.50
N VAL A 54 -22.65 56.97 18.95
CA VAL A 54 -21.50 56.29 18.32
C VAL A 54 -21.97 55.54 17.08
N SER A 55 -21.15 55.49 16.02
CA SER A 55 -21.41 54.66 14.84
C SER A 55 -20.16 53.94 14.37
N GLY A 56 -20.34 52.82 13.67
CA GLY A 56 -19.25 51.96 13.21
C GLY A 56 -18.76 50.97 14.26
N TRP A 57 -17.57 50.40 14.02
CA TRP A 57 -16.94 49.41 14.89
C TRP A 57 -16.51 50.01 16.23
N MET A 58 -16.83 49.33 17.32
CA MET A 58 -16.41 49.70 18.68
C MET A 58 -16.11 48.45 19.50
N ASP A 59 -14.98 48.47 20.22
CA ASP A 59 -14.63 47.42 21.18
C ASP A 59 -15.01 47.89 22.59
N LEU A 60 -15.88 47.12 23.24
CA LEU A 60 -16.30 47.30 24.63
C LEU A 60 -15.76 46.14 25.49
N PRO A 61 -15.76 46.26 26.83
CA PRO A 61 -15.21 45.23 27.72
C PRO A 61 -15.86 43.84 27.57
N ASP A 62 -17.12 43.81 27.13
CA ASP A 62 -17.93 42.61 26.90
C ASP A 62 -17.86 42.06 25.47
N GLY A 63 -17.39 42.86 24.50
CA GLY A 63 -17.21 42.39 23.14
C GLY A 63 -17.14 43.50 22.10
N ARG A 64 -17.14 43.09 20.83
CA ARG A 64 -17.05 43.98 19.68
C ARG A 64 -18.42 44.22 19.07
N TYR A 65 -18.74 45.48 18.84
CA TYR A 65 -20.03 45.94 18.33
C TYR A 65 -19.87 46.64 16.99
N TYR A 66 -20.95 46.67 16.21
CA TYR A 66 -21.10 47.61 15.11
C TYR A 66 -22.34 48.46 15.35
N PHE A 67 -22.14 49.76 15.57
CA PHE A 67 -23.21 50.70 15.84
C PHE A 67 -23.71 51.36 14.55
N GLN A 68 -25.02 51.46 14.42
CA GLN A 68 -25.68 52.20 13.35
C GLN A 68 -25.51 53.71 13.58
N ALA A 69 -25.88 54.52 12.58
CA ALA A 69 -25.74 55.99 12.65
C ALA A 69 -26.53 56.63 13.80
N ASP A 70 -27.55 55.95 14.33
CA ASP A 70 -28.37 56.40 15.45
C ASP A 70 -27.87 55.90 16.83
N GLY A 71 -26.71 55.24 16.89
CA GLY A 71 -26.16 54.70 18.13
C GLY A 71 -26.66 53.33 18.53
N THR A 72 -27.58 52.72 17.77
CA THR A 72 -28.10 51.38 18.09
C THR A 72 -27.15 50.28 17.61
N PRO A 73 -26.93 49.20 18.39
CA PRO A 73 -26.08 48.10 17.95
C PRO A 73 -26.77 47.28 16.85
N SER A 74 -25.98 46.76 15.91
CA SER A 74 -26.44 45.78 14.92
C SER A 74 -26.66 44.40 15.55
N HIS A 75 -27.62 43.66 15.00
CA HIS A 75 -27.98 42.31 15.42
C HIS A 75 -28.11 41.38 14.20
N GLY A 76 -27.94 40.08 14.40
CA GLY A 76 -28.04 39.06 13.36
C GLY A 76 -27.01 39.23 12.24
N TRP A 77 -27.36 38.73 11.06
CA TRP A 77 -26.52 38.78 9.86
C TRP A 77 -26.31 40.21 9.36
N GLN A 78 -25.06 40.62 9.20
CA GLN A 78 -24.68 41.92 8.66
C GLN A 78 -23.56 41.79 7.63
N THR A 79 -23.70 42.48 6.50
CA THR A 79 -22.61 42.62 5.53
C THR A 79 -22.06 44.03 5.60
N ILE A 80 -20.84 44.16 6.13
CA ILE A 80 -20.16 45.43 6.36
C ILE A 80 -18.92 45.44 5.46
N ASP A 81 -18.82 46.42 4.58
CA ASP A 81 -17.74 46.55 3.59
C ASP A 81 -17.46 45.26 2.79
N GLY A 82 -18.52 44.53 2.44
CA GLY A 82 -18.45 43.28 1.69
C GLY A 82 -18.06 42.04 2.51
N THR A 83 -17.85 42.17 3.82
CA THR A 83 -17.59 41.05 4.73
C THR A 83 -18.83 40.74 5.56
N THR A 84 -19.17 39.46 5.69
CA THR A 84 -20.33 39.01 6.46
C THR A 84 -19.94 38.72 7.92
N TYR A 85 -20.74 39.24 8.85
CA TYR A 85 -20.63 39.09 10.29
C TYR A 85 -21.97 38.62 10.87
N TYR A 86 -21.94 38.09 12.08
CA TYR A 86 -23.15 37.84 12.86
C TYR A 86 -23.02 38.46 14.24
N PHE A 87 -24.05 39.17 14.67
CA PHE A 87 -24.15 39.77 15.99
C PHE A 87 -25.25 39.06 16.79
N ASP A 88 -25.01 38.75 18.05
CA ASP A 88 -26.00 38.08 18.91
C ASP A 88 -27.15 39.02 19.31
N SER A 89 -28.03 38.56 20.19
CA SER A 89 -29.18 39.32 20.68
C SER A 89 -28.80 40.55 21.53
N ASP A 90 -27.58 40.60 22.05
CA ASP A 90 -27.06 41.75 22.79
C ASP A 90 -26.28 42.71 21.88
N GLY A 91 -26.08 42.34 20.60
CA GLY A 91 -25.36 43.11 19.60
C GLY A 91 -23.85 42.84 19.57
N ILE A 92 -23.39 41.79 20.26
CA ILE A 92 -21.97 41.40 20.29
C ILE A 92 -21.64 40.55 19.07
N MET A 93 -20.55 40.90 18.38
CA MET A 93 -20.05 40.16 17.22
C MET A 93 -19.58 38.76 17.61
N LEU A 94 -20.11 37.75 16.95
CA LEU A 94 -19.72 36.36 17.18
C LEU A 94 -18.39 36.01 16.48
N THR A 95 -17.66 35.08 17.09
CA THR A 95 -16.44 34.47 16.56
C THR A 95 -16.48 32.94 16.79
N GLY A 96 -15.61 32.20 16.11
CA GLY A 96 -15.52 30.74 16.21
C GLY A 96 -16.70 30.00 15.57
N TRP A 97 -16.90 28.75 15.99
CA TRP A 97 -18.02 27.91 15.57
C TRP A 97 -19.33 28.39 16.17
N GLN A 98 -20.35 28.57 15.35
CA GLN A 98 -21.70 29.01 15.76
C GLN A 98 -22.76 28.22 15.02
N THR A 99 -23.86 27.87 15.68
CA THR A 99 -25.04 27.30 15.02
C THR A 99 -26.12 28.35 14.93
N ILE A 100 -26.43 28.79 13.71
CA ILE A 100 -27.36 29.88 13.41
C ILE A 100 -28.40 29.33 12.44
N ASP A 101 -29.68 29.44 12.81
CA ASP A 101 -30.81 28.99 11.99
C ASP A 101 -30.73 27.52 11.51
N GLY A 102 -29.99 26.69 12.25
CA GLY A 102 -29.78 25.27 11.95
C GLY A 102 -28.49 24.95 11.20
N ASP A 103 -27.79 25.95 10.68
CA ASP A 103 -26.51 25.79 10.00
C ASP A 103 -25.34 26.06 10.95
N THR A 104 -24.29 25.25 10.86
CA THR A 104 -23.04 25.48 11.60
C THR A 104 -22.10 26.32 10.75
N CYS A 105 -21.76 27.51 11.22
CA CYS A 105 -20.89 28.48 10.57
C CYS A 105 -19.60 28.66 11.38
N TYR A 106 -18.55 29.18 10.74
CA TYR A 106 -17.33 29.59 11.42
C TYR A 106 -17.01 31.06 11.14
N PHE A 107 -16.76 31.82 12.19
CA PHE A 107 -16.33 33.22 12.11
C PHE A 107 -14.89 33.32 12.60
N GLY A 108 -14.01 33.94 11.81
CA GLY A 108 -12.61 34.14 12.19
C GLY A 108 -12.47 35.00 13.45
N GLY A 109 -11.25 35.14 13.97
CA GLY A 109 -11.00 35.97 15.16
C GLY A 109 -11.35 37.45 14.99
N ASN A 110 -11.48 37.93 13.75
CA ASN A 110 -11.96 39.28 13.41
C ASN A 110 -13.48 39.34 13.19
N GLY A 111 -14.21 38.23 13.36
CA GLY A 111 -15.65 38.07 13.15
C GLY A 111 -16.06 37.83 11.70
N ALA A 112 -15.14 37.80 10.74
CA ALA A 112 -15.48 37.55 9.34
C ALA A 112 -15.94 36.09 9.17
N MET A 113 -17.10 35.89 8.53
CA MET A 113 -17.59 34.56 8.19
C MET A 113 -16.65 33.88 7.20
N VAL A 114 -16.25 32.65 7.50
CA VAL A 114 -15.39 31.84 6.64
C VAL A 114 -16.25 31.07 5.62
N THR A 115 -15.80 31.07 4.36
CA THR A 115 -16.33 30.23 3.29
C THR A 115 -15.18 29.45 2.63
N GLY A 116 -15.49 28.31 2.04
CA GLY A 116 -14.51 27.39 1.49
C GLY A 116 -13.77 26.59 2.56
N TRP A 117 -12.51 26.25 2.29
CA TRP A 117 -11.71 25.44 3.20
C TRP A 117 -11.26 26.22 4.44
N LEU A 118 -11.37 25.56 5.59
CA LEU A 118 -10.91 26.07 6.89
C LEU A 118 -9.91 25.06 7.49
N TRP A 119 -8.76 25.57 7.92
CA TRP A 119 -7.71 24.79 8.59
C TRP A 119 -7.63 25.19 10.05
N LEU A 120 -7.85 24.21 10.93
CA LEU A 120 -7.69 24.33 12.36
C LEU A 120 -6.68 23.29 12.86
N SER A 121 -6.32 23.35 14.13
CA SER A 121 -5.36 22.41 14.75
C SER A 121 -5.83 20.96 14.70
N GLU A 122 -7.14 20.77 14.75
CA GLU A 122 -7.84 19.49 14.75
C GLU A 122 -8.03 18.92 13.34
N GLY A 123 -7.89 19.76 12.30
CA GLY A 123 -7.87 19.35 10.90
C GLY A 123 -8.61 20.31 9.97
N ARG A 124 -9.17 19.76 8.88
CA ARG A 124 -9.75 20.54 7.78
C ARG A 124 -11.27 20.44 7.73
N TYR A 125 -11.91 21.54 7.41
CA TYR A 125 -13.36 21.67 7.25
C TYR A 125 -13.67 22.38 5.93
N TYR A 126 -14.91 22.26 5.46
CA TYR A 126 -15.38 23.02 4.30
C TYR A 126 -16.72 23.69 4.58
N LEU A 127 -16.76 25.01 4.43
CA LEU A 127 -17.92 25.87 4.65
C LEU A 127 -18.48 26.29 3.29
N LYS A 128 -19.51 25.60 2.78
CA LYS A 128 -20.14 25.97 1.52
C LYS A 128 -21.13 27.10 1.77
N ASP A 129 -20.87 28.26 1.18
CA ASP A 129 -21.68 29.48 1.38
C ASP A 129 -21.83 29.87 2.88
N GLY A 130 -20.85 29.48 3.70
CA GLY A 130 -20.83 29.75 5.15
C GLY A 130 -21.29 28.58 6.02
N ALA A 131 -21.97 27.57 5.45
CA ALA A 131 -22.47 26.42 6.18
C ALA A 131 -21.53 25.21 6.10
N LEU A 132 -21.29 24.56 7.23
CA LEU A 132 -20.42 23.39 7.36
C LEU A 132 -20.96 22.19 6.59
N LEU A 133 -20.13 21.64 5.71
CA LEU A 133 -20.43 20.38 5.03
C LEU A 133 -20.11 19.16 5.92
N THR A 134 -20.96 18.14 5.79
CA THR A 134 -20.78 16.82 6.38
C THR A 134 -21.07 15.74 5.31
N GLY A 135 -20.64 14.51 5.56
CA GLY A 135 -20.85 13.37 4.68
C GLY A 135 -20.07 13.44 3.37
N TRP A 136 -20.55 12.68 2.37
CA TRP A 136 -19.95 12.65 1.03
C TRP A 136 -20.25 13.92 0.25
N GLN A 137 -19.22 14.51 -0.33
CA GLN A 137 -19.30 15.73 -1.12
C GLN A 137 -18.49 15.61 -2.41
N GLU A 138 -18.86 16.40 -3.42
CA GLU A 138 -18.07 16.57 -4.63
C GLU A 138 -17.70 18.04 -4.77
N LEU A 139 -16.40 18.31 -4.76
CA LEU A 139 -15.80 19.64 -4.83
C LEU A 139 -14.84 19.66 -6.03
N ASP A 140 -15.11 20.52 -7.01
CA ASP A 140 -14.32 20.67 -8.25
C ASP A 140 -14.06 19.34 -8.98
N GLY A 141 -15.06 18.46 -9.02
CA GLY A 141 -14.96 17.13 -9.65
C GLY A 141 -14.17 16.10 -8.86
N LYS A 142 -13.79 16.41 -7.62
CA LYS A 142 -13.13 15.48 -6.68
C LYS A 142 -14.06 15.15 -5.52
N ARG A 143 -14.10 13.86 -5.15
CA ARG A 143 -14.93 13.38 -4.04
C ARG A 143 -14.19 13.55 -2.72
N CYS A 144 -14.89 14.08 -1.71
CA CYS A 144 -14.41 14.24 -0.34
C CYS A 144 -15.42 13.57 0.62
N TYR A 145 -14.97 13.25 1.83
CA TYR A 145 -15.87 12.87 2.91
C TYR A 145 -15.57 13.72 4.14
N PHE A 146 -16.62 14.27 4.73
CA PHE A 146 -16.54 15.01 5.98
C PHE A 146 -17.27 14.21 7.06
N GLY A 147 -16.66 14.06 8.23
CA GLY A 147 -17.26 13.40 9.39
C GLY A 147 -18.55 14.08 9.83
N ALA A 148 -19.23 13.49 10.82
CA ALA A 148 -20.42 14.10 11.41
C ALA A 148 -20.11 15.43 12.13
N ASP A 149 -18.85 15.60 12.55
CA ASP A 149 -18.25 16.81 13.10
C ASP A 149 -17.73 17.77 12.01
N GLY A 150 -17.83 17.41 10.73
CA GLY A 150 -17.35 18.19 9.60
C GLY A 150 -15.86 18.03 9.28
N LEU A 151 -15.14 17.16 9.99
CA LEU A 151 -13.72 16.93 9.75
C LEU A 151 -13.51 16.18 8.42
N ALA A 152 -12.69 16.73 7.52
CA ALA A 152 -12.35 16.06 6.27
C ALA A 152 -11.55 14.77 6.53
N ALA A 153 -12.00 13.67 5.96
CA ALA A 153 -11.29 12.40 5.99
C ALA A 153 -9.95 12.50 5.27
N ASP A 154 -8.91 11.89 5.84
CA ASP A 154 -7.57 11.84 5.26
C ASP A 154 -6.91 10.51 5.64
N GLY A 155 -6.16 9.90 4.73
CA GLY A 155 -5.62 8.55 4.88
C GLY A 155 -6.71 7.47 4.91
N PHE A 156 -6.40 6.32 5.53
CA PHE A 156 -7.34 5.20 5.65
C PHE A 156 -8.53 5.57 6.53
N THR A 157 -9.73 5.50 5.95
CA THR A 157 -10.98 5.85 6.63
C THR A 157 -12.04 4.78 6.38
N GLN A 158 -12.62 4.24 7.45
CA GLN A 158 -13.76 3.33 7.36
C GLN A 158 -15.07 4.13 7.37
N ILE A 159 -15.91 3.92 6.36
CA ILE A 159 -17.22 4.58 6.24
C ILE A 159 -18.28 3.51 6.02
N GLY A 160 -19.10 3.27 7.05
CA GLY A 160 -20.02 2.14 7.06
C GLY A 160 -19.25 0.82 7.14
N ALA A 161 -19.50 -0.09 6.19
CA ALA A 161 -18.82 -1.39 6.12
C ALA A 161 -17.56 -1.38 5.24
N ASP A 162 -17.32 -0.28 4.50
CA ASP A 162 -16.29 -0.19 3.48
C ASP A 162 -15.11 0.66 3.95
N ASN A 163 -13.91 0.34 3.46
CA ASN A 163 -12.70 1.13 3.68
C ASN A 163 -12.39 1.99 2.46
N TYR A 164 -11.90 3.19 2.70
CA TYR A 164 -11.52 4.17 1.68
C TYR A 164 -10.14 4.72 2.04
N PHE A 165 -9.48 5.34 1.08
CA PHE A 165 -8.27 6.10 1.31
C PHE A 165 -8.42 7.50 0.74
N PHE A 166 -8.02 8.50 1.50
CA PHE A 166 -8.08 9.89 1.09
C PHE A 166 -6.65 10.45 1.05
N VAL A 167 -6.33 11.19 -0.01
CA VAL A 167 -5.06 11.88 -0.20
C VAL A 167 -5.35 13.38 -0.20
N ASP A 168 -4.85 14.07 0.80
CA ASP A 168 -5.10 15.50 1.01
C ASP A 168 -6.60 15.85 1.07
N GLY A 169 -7.42 14.98 1.67
CA GLY A 169 -8.86 15.17 1.78
C GLY A 169 -9.69 14.66 0.59
N TYR A 170 -9.03 14.20 -0.48
CA TYR A 170 -9.68 13.74 -1.70
C TYR A 170 -9.61 12.22 -1.84
N LEU A 171 -10.72 11.62 -2.26
CA LEU A 171 -10.86 10.18 -2.40
C LEU A 171 -9.90 9.60 -3.44
N ALA A 172 -9.10 8.61 -3.03
CA ALA A 172 -8.26 7.82 -3.92
C ALA A 172 -9.11 6.81 -4.71
N THR A 173 -8.75 6.62 -5.98
CA THR A 173 -9.34 5.61 -6.88
C THR A 173 -8.23 5.01 -7.75
N GLY A 174 -8.44 3.80 -8.23
CA GLY A 174 -7.45 3.04 -8.99
C GLY A 174 -6.25 2.58 -8.15
N LEU A 175 -5.13 2.30 -8.82
CA LEU A 175 -3.87 1.95 -8.18
C LEU A 175 -3.31 3.14 -7.40
N THR A 176 -3.03 2.94 -6.11
CA THR A 176 -2.49 3.95 -5.20
C THR A 176 -1.33 3.37 -4.41
N GLU A 177 -0.19 4.05 -4.39
CA GLU A 177 0.95 3.66 -3.57
C GLU A 177 0.82 4.28 -2.17
N ILE A 178 0.91 3.45 -1.15
CA ILE A 178 0.80 3.82 0.27
C ILE A 178 1.89 3.08 1.02
N ASP A 179 2.81 3.82 1.65
CA ASP A 179 3.94 3.27 2.42
C ASP A 179 4.78 2.22 1.66
N GLY A 180 4.98 2.44 0.35
CA GLY A 180 5.75 1.54 -0.53
C GLY A 180 5.00 0.28 -0.96
N GLN A 181 3.70 0.19 -0.68
CA GLN A 181 2.83 -0.89 -1.13
C GLN A 181 1.76 -0.36 -2.09
N LEU A 182 1.46 -1.12 -3.14
CA LEU A 182 0.37 -0.79 -4.05
C LEU A 182 -0.96 -1.34 -3.53
N TRP A 183 -1.96 -0.47 -3.49
CA TRP A 183 -3.35 -0.77 -3.16
C TRP A 183 -4.22 -0.46 -4.36
N TYR A 184 -5.41 -1.05 -4.41
CA TYR A 184 -6.40 -0.70 -5.42
C TYR A 184 -7.69 -0.26 -4.77
N PHE A 185 -8.19 0.88 -5.22
CA PHE A 185 -9.49 1.42 -4.82
C PHE A 185 -10.39 1.43 -6.06
N GLY A 186 -11.63 0.97 -5.91
CA GLY A 186 -12.61 1.02 -7.00
C GLY A 186 -12.89 2.45 -7.46
N GLN A 187 -13.62 2.61 -8.57
CA GLN A 187 -14.10 3.93 -9.01
C GLN A 187 -15.06 4.57 -7.99
N ASP A 188 -15.71 3.75 -7.16
CA ASP A 188 -16.49 4.19 -6.02
C ASP A 188 -15.62 4.56 -4.80
N GLY A 189 -14.31 4.28 -4.86
CA GLY A 189 -13.29 4.56 -3.86
C GLY A 189 -13.11 3.45 -2.83
N LYS A 190 -13.88 2.36 -2.92
CA LYS A 190 -13.80 1.27 -1.95
C LYS A 190 -12.51 0.50 -2.12
N GLN A 191 -11.85 0.19 -1.02
CA GLN A 191 -10.68 -0.69 -1.00
C GLN A 191 -11.04 -2.04 -1.62
N TYR A 192 -10.24 -2.45 -2.59
CA TYR A 192 -10.40 -3.72 -3.28
C TYR A 192 -9.50 -4.80 -2.66
N SER A 193 -9.97 -6.05 -2.74
CA SER A 193 -9.17 -7.25 -2.46
C SER A 193 -9.57 -8.36 -3.41
N GLY A 194 -8.65 -9.28 -3.71
CA GLY A 194 -8.84 -10.38 -4.65
C GLY A 194 -8.19 -10.13 -6.02
N TRP A 195 -8.71 -10.84 -7.03
CA TRP A 195 -8.18 -10.87 -8.38
C TRP A 195 -8.62 -9.65 -9.21
N LEU A 196 -7.67 -8.87 -9.68
CA LEU A 196 -7.91 -7.80 -10.65
C LEU A 196 -7.42 -8.24 -12.03
N GLU A 197 -8.31 -8.25 -13.01
CA GLU A 197 -7.98 -8.52 -14.42
C GLU A 197 -7.79 -7.21 -15.18
N GLU A 198 -6.65 -7.08 -15.87
CA GLU A 198 -6.29 -5.91 -16.67
C GLU A 198 -5.69 -6.37 -18.01
N GLU A 199 -5.47 -5.43 -18.94
CA GLU A 199 -4.87 -5.72 -20.25
C GLU A 199 -3.49 -6.40 -20.12
N GLY A 200 -2.72 -6.06 -19.08
CA GLY A 200 -1.40 -6.64 -18.80
C GLY A 200 -1.41 -8.02 -18.13
N GLY A 201 -2.59 -8.54 -17.74
CA GLY A 201 -2.73 -9.81 -17.04
C GLY A 201 -3.50 -9.67 -15.73
N ARG A 202 -3.26 -10.60 -14.79
CA ARG A 202 -3.96 -10.63 -13.51
C ARG A 202 -3.05 -10.22 -12.37
N ARG A 203 -3.54 -9.36 -11.48
CA ARG A 203 -2.91 -9.02 -10.20
C ARG A 203 -3.77 -9.56 -9.05
N TYR A 204 -3.17 -9.72 -7.88
CA TYR A 204 -3.89 -10.12 -6.69
C TYR A 204 -3.64 -9.15 -5.54
N PHE A 205 -4.71 -8.62 -4.97
CA PHE A 205 -4.70 -7.80 -3.76
C PHE A 205 -5.09 -8.68 -2.57
N SER A 206 -4.25 -8.73 -1.55
CA SER A 206 -4.50 -9.55 -0.37
C SER A 206 -5.80 -9.15 0.34
N SER A 207 -6.30 -10.01 1.23
CA SER A 207 -7.45 -9.67 2.08
C SER A 207 -7.20 -8.47 2.99
N GLN A 208 -5.93 -8.12 3.23
CA GLN A 208 -5.54 -6.91 3.96
C GLN A 208 -5.50 -5.67 3.06
N GLY A 209 -5.50 -5.85 1.72
CA GLY A 209 -5.54 -4.79 0.72
C GLY A 209 -4.29 -4.65 -0.15
N PRO A 210 -3.04 -4.77 0.37
CA PRO A 210 -1.85 -4.63 -0.46
C PRO A 210 -1.79 -5.68 -1.59
N MET A 211 -1.28 -5.26 -2.74
CA MET A 211 -0.95 -6.10 -3.89
C MET A 211 0.17 -7.08 -3.54
N LEU A 212 0.05 -8.33 -4.00
CA LEU A 212 1.09 -9.33 -3.86
C LEU A 212 2.11 -9.24 -5.00
N THR A 213 3.38 -9.49 -4.66
CA THR A 213 4.51 -9.67 -5.59
C THR A 213 5.33 -10.88 -5.18
N GLY A 214 6.17 -11.41 -6.08
CA GLY A 214 7.05 -12.54 -5.81
C GLY A 214 6.32 -13.87 -5.57
N TRP A 215 7.02 -14.81 -4.95
CA TRP A 215 6.50 -16.14 -4.61
C TRP A 215 5.46 -16.05 -3.49
N GLN A 216 4.30 -16.65 -3.71
CA GLN A 216 3.18 -16.62 -2.76
C GLN A 216 2.64 -18.02 -2.50
N ASP A 217 2.51 -18.37 -1.22
CA ASP A 217 1.82 -19.56 -0.73
C ASP A 217 0.34 -19.22 -0.52
N MET A 218 -0.52 -19.70 -1.44
CA MET A 218 -1.97 -19.53 -1.35
C MET A 218 -2.62 -20.84 -0.90
N GLU A 219 -3.89 -20.78 -0.51
CA GLU A 219 -4.64 -21.93 0.02
C GLU A 219 -4.67 -23.13 -0.94
N ASP A 220 -4.72 -22.87 -2.24
CA ASP A 220 -4.80 -23.86 -3.32
C ASP A 220 -3.44 -24.19 -3.97
N GLY A 221 -2.37 -23.53 -3.53
CA GLY A 221 -1.01 -23.80 -3.98
C GLY A 221 -0.16 -22.55 -4.18
N LYS A 222 1.06 -22.77 -4.68
CA LYS A 222 2.02 -21.69 -4.93
C LYS A 222 1.73 -20.98 -6.25
N ARG A 223 1.86 -19.65 -6.22
CA ARG A 223 1.84 -18.77 -7.39
C ARG A 223 3.07 -17.85 -7.35
N LEU A 224 3.40 -17.27 -8.50
CA LEU A 224 4.45 -16.28 -8.62
C LEU A 224 3.88 -15.03 -9.30
N PHE A 225 4.13 -13.88 -8.71
CA PHE A 225 3.83 -12.57 -9.27
C PHE A 225 5.15 -11.85 -9.57
N ASP A 226 5.24 -11.11 -10.67
CA ASP A 226 6.42 -10.28 -10.90
C ASP A 226 6.44 -9.01 -10.04
N ASP A 227 7.48 -8.20 -10.21
CA ASP A 227 7.68 -6.95 -9.48
C ASP A 227 6.58 -5.91 -9.78
N SER A 228 5.86 -6.05 -10.90
CA SER A 228 4.68 -5.23 -11.22
C SER A 228 3.38 -5.83 -10.69
N GLY A 229 3.44 -6.99 -10.02
CA GLY A 229 2.31 -7.72 -9.44
C GLY A 229 1.55 -8.59 -10.42
N TYR A 230 2.02 -8.76 -11.66
CA TYR A 230 1.34 -9.62 -12.62
C TYR A 230 1.67 -11.08 -12.38
N LEU A 231 0.61 -11.89 -12.35
CA LEU A 231 0.66 -13.33 -12.17
C LEU A 231 1.42 -14.00 -13.32
N LYS A 232 2.41 -14.82 -12.98
CA LYS A 232 3.12 -15.66 -13.94
C LYS A 232 2.28 -16.85 -14.37
N THR A 233 2.36 -17.14 -15.66
CA THR A 233 1.83 -18.33 -16.33
C THR A 233 2.89 -18.85 -17.31
N GLY A 234 2.83 -20.13 -17.67
CA GLY A 234 3.79 -20.78 -18.53
C GLY A 234 5.11 -21.14 -17.82
N TRP A 235 6.16 -21.32 -18.62
CA TRP A 235 7.50 -21.69 -18.14
C TRP A 235 8.18 -20.53 -17.41
N TYR A 236 8.84 -20.86 -16.30
CA TYR A 236 9.65 -19.94 -15.51
C TYR A 236 10.94 -20.63 -15.07
N GLU A 237 12.07 -19.93 -15.18
CA GLU A 237 13.40 -20.44 -14.79
C GLU A 237 14.01 -19.55 -13.72
N GLU A 238 14.53 -20.17 -12.66
CA GLU A 238 15.23 -19.50 -11.56
C GLU A 238 16.46 -20.33 -11.19
N GLY A 239 17.64 -19.84 -11.57
CA GLY A 239 18.88 -20.59 -11.43
C GLY A 239 18.90 -21.83 -12.35
N GLU A 240 19.11 -23.01 -11.76
CA GLU A 240 19.10 -24.30 -12.47
C GLU A 240 17.71 -24.97 -12.49
N TYR A 241 16.72 -24.37 -11.82
CA TYR A 241 15.39 -24.93 -11.67
C TYR A 241 14.42 -24.34 -12.67
N ARG A 242 13.63 -25.20 -13.30
CA ARG A 242 12.53 -24.82 -14.17
C ARG A 242 11.20 -25.18 -13.52
N TYR A 243 10.24 -24.27 -13.61
CA TYR A 243 8.90 -24.36 -13.07
C TYR A 243 7.89 -24.14 -14.19
N TYR A 244 6.68 -24.64 -14.00
CA TYR A 244 5.57 -24.34 -14.89
C TYR A 244 4.37 -23.85 -14.10
N PHE A 245 3.87 -22.67 -14.44
CA PHE A 245 2.63 -22.11 -13.91
C PHE A 245 1.50 -22.36 -14.91
N LYS A 246 0.44 -23.03 -14.46
CA LYS A 246 -0.74 -23.30 -15.30
C LYS A 246 -1.44 -22.00 -15.70
N GLU A 247 -2.45 -22.08 -16.56
CA GLU A 247 -3.23 -20.91 -17.00
C GLU A 247 -3.92 -20.19 -15.83
N ASP A 248 -4.24 -20.87 -14.73
CA ASP A 248 -4.77 -20.29 -13.49
C ASP A 248 -3.68 -19.71 -12.56
N GLY A 249 -2.42 -19.77 -13.00
CA GLY A 249 -1.22 -19.35 -12.28
C GLY A 249 -0.76 -20.28 -11.16
N LEU A 250 -1.43 -21.42 -10.95
CA LEU A 250 -0.94 -22.41 -9.98
C LEU A 250 0.28 -23.13 -10.53
N MET A 251 1.31 -23.22 -9.71
CA MET A 251 2.51 -23.98 -10.01
C MET A 251 2.21 -25.48 -10.14
N ALA A 252 2.72 -26.11 -11.19
CA ALA A 252 2.64 -27.56 -11.38
C ALA A 252 3.55 -28.27 -10.37
N VAL A 253 3.03 -29.30 -9.69
CA VAL A 253 3.76 -30.09 -8.66
C VAL A 253 3.59 -31.60 -8.85
N SER A 254 3.07 -32.00 -10.01
CA SER A 254 2.76 -33.39 -10.37
C SER A 254 2.82 -33.54 -11.90
N PRO A 255 2.77 -34.77 -12.46
CA PRO A 255 2.81 -34.98 -13.90
C PRO A 255 1.77 -34.13 -14.63
N THR A 256 2.23 -33.25 -15.52
CA THR A 256 1.41 -32.23 -16.19
C THR A 256 1.66 -32.28 -17.69
N LYS A 257 0.60 -32.25 -18.50
CA LYS A 257 0.70 -32.25 -19.96
C LYS A 257 0.87 -30.82 -20.47
N ILE A 258 1.98 -30.55 -21.13
CA ILE A 258 2.37 -29.24 -21.68
C ILE A 258 2.78 -29.48 -23.13
N ASP A 259 2.19 -28.74 -24.07
CA ASP A 259 2.47 -28.84 -25.51
C ASP A 259 2.44 -30.29 -26.06
N GLY A 260 1.54 -31.13 -25.53
CA GLY A 260 1.37 -32.52 -25.95
C GLY A 260 2.25 -33.54 -25.23
N ARG A 261 3.26 -33.10 -24.47
CA ARG A 261 4.19 -33.94 -23.70
C ARG A 261 3.88 -33.93 -22.21
N THR A 262 4.10 -35.05 -21.52
CA THR A 262 4.04 -35.10 -20.06
C THR A 262 5.37 -34.63 -19.46
N HIS A 263 5.32 -33.58 -18.66
CA HIS A 263 6.42 -33.10 -17.84
C HIS A 263 6.17 -33.51 -16.39
N TYR A 264 7.23 -33.77 -15.64
CA TYR A 264 7.16 -34.22 -14.25
C TYR A 264 7.70 -33.12 -13.36
N PHE A 265 7.02 -32.86 -12.26
CA PHE A 265 7.39 -31.84 -11.30
C PHE A 265 7.47 -32.44 -9.91
N SER A 266 8.47 -32.01 -9.14
CA SER A 266 8.61 -32.36 -7.73
C SER A 266 7.50 -31.69 -6.90
N PRO A 267 7.29 -32.09 -5.63
CA PRO A 267 6.38 -31.40 -4.72
C PRO A 267 6.71 -29.91 -4.49
N LYS A 268 7.94 -29.49 -4.80
CA LYS A 268 8.39 -28.09 -4.76
C LYS A 268 8.24 -27.38 -6.11
N GLY A 269 7.68 -28.03 -7.12
CA GLY A 269 7.42 -27.50 -8.46
C GLY A 269 8.59 -27.46 -9.42
N MET A 270 9.78 -27.91 -8.99
CA MET A 270 10.93 -28.06 -9.88
C MET A 270 10.65 -29.18 -10.88
N GLU A 271 10.84 -28.91 -12.17
CA GLU A 271 10.78 -29.91 -13.22
C GLU A 271 11.86 -30.97 -13.02
N VAL A 272 11.48 -32.23 -13.16
CA VAL A 272 12.35 -33.39 -13.05
C VAL A 272 12.21 -34.26 -14.27
N ILE A 273 13.28 -34.99 -14.61
CA ILE A 273 13.26 -35.99 -15.68
C ILE A 273 13.11 -37.36 -15.03
N LEU A 274 11.99 -38.03 -15.31
CA LEU A 274 11.77 -39.41 -14.90
C LEU A 274 12.27 -40.34 -15.99
N VAL A 275 13.35 -41.07 -15.72
CA VAL A 275 13.87 -42.12 -16.61
C VAL A 275 13.66 -43.50 -15.99
N ASN A 276 12.93 -44.37 -16.71
CA ASN A 276 12.78 -45.79 -16.39
C ASN A 276 12.24 -46.55 -17.61
N GLY A 277 12.02 -47.87 -17.48
CA GLY A 277 11.55 -48.71 -18.60
C GLY A 277 10.23 -48.28 -19.27
N LEU A 278 9.42 -47.43 -18.61
CA LEU A 278 8.18 -46.87 -19.17
C LEU A 278 8.33 -45.39 -19.60
N ASN A 279 9.41 -44.73 -19.18
CA ASN A 279 9.66 -43.31 -19.40
C ASN A 279 11.07 -43.18 -19.98
N PRO A 280 11.21 -43.24 -21.31
CA PRO A 280 12.51 -43.01 -21.93
C PRO A 280 12.96 -41.56 -21.73
N LEU A 281 14.25 -41.33 -21.93
CA LEU A 281 14.83 -40.01 -22.02
C LEU A 281 14.03 -39.20 -23.04
N PRO A 282 13.75 -37.93 -22.71
CA PRO A 282 13.19 -37.01 -23.68
C PRO A 282 14.02 -36.91 -24.96
N GLU A 283 13.34 -36.77 -26.10
CA GLU A 283 14.03 -36.61 -27.41
C GLU A 283 14.91 -35.35 -27.47
N ASP A 284 14.56 -34.34 -26.69
CA ASP A 284 15.28 -33.07 -26.56
C ASP A 284 16.27 -33.04 -25.39
N PHE A 285 16.52 -34.19 -24.74
CA PHE A 285 17.48 -34.26 -23.64
C PHE A 285 18.88 -33.88 -24.14
N ALA A 286 19.44 -32.82 -23.55
CA ALA A 286 20.79 -32.36 -23.81
C ALA A 286 21.68 -32.62 -22.58
N LEU A 287 22.89 -33.10 -22.86
CA LEU A 287 23.91 -33.43 -21.89
C LEU A 287 25.09 -32.45 -22.03
N ASP A 288 25.57 -31.91 -20.91
CA ASP A 288 26.83 -31.14 -20.85
C ASP A 288 27.93 -32.08 -20.33
N GLU A 289 28.68 -32.72 -21.23
CA GLU A 289 29.65 -33.77 -20.88
C GLU A 289 30.94 -33.24 -20.26
N TRP A 290 31.25 -33.74 -19.06
CA TRP A 290 32.45 -33.41 -18.30
C TRP A 290 33.25 -34.67 -17.99
N LYS A 291 34.56 -34.63 -18.25
CA LYS A 291 35.47 -35.77 -18.07
C LYS A 291 35.80 -36.00 -16.60
N ILE A 292 35.56 -37.21 -16.12
CA ILE A 292 36.01 -37.69 -14.80
C ILE A 292 37.46 -38.19 -14.89
N ASP A 293 37.77 -38.91 -15.97
CA ASP A 293 39.10 -39.42 -16.33
C ASP A 293 39.25 -39.49 -17.88
N ASP A 294 40.25 -40.22 -18.38
CA ASP A 294 40.54 -40.33 -19.81
C ASP A 294 39.46 -41.07 -20.62
N THR A 295 38.63 -41.88 -19.96
CA THR A 295 37.66 -42.80 -20.58
C THR A 295 36.21 -42.58 -20.15
N HIS A 296 35.96 -41.84 -19.07
CA HIS A 296 34.63 -41.67 -18.47
C HIS A 296 34.21 -40.19 -18.41
N THR A 297 32.97 -39.94 -18.79
CA THR A 297 32.30 -38.64 -18.67
C THR A 297 31.06 -38.74 -17.79
N VAL A 298 30.59 -37.60 -17.28
CA VAL A 298 29.28 -37.41 -16.63
C VAL A 298 28.68 -36.09 -17.08
N ASP A 299 27.42 -35.86 -16.74
CA ASP A 299 26.83 -34.53 -16.89
C ASP A 299 27.47 -33.54 -15.89
N LYS A 300 27.67 -32.30 -16.35
CA LYS A 300 28.17 -31.18 -15.55
C LYS A 300 27.46 -31.02 -14.21
N ARG A 301 26.15 -31.27 -14.14
CA ARG A 301 25.33 -31.09 -12.93
C ARG A 301 25.86 -31.88 -11.74
N CYS A 302 26.31 -33.13 -11.96
CA CYS A 302 26.82 -33.96 -10.86
C CYS A 302 28.34 -33.87 -10.69
N TYR A 303 29.05 -33.31 -11.68
CA TYR A 303 30.52 -33.34 -11.73
C TYR A 303 31.21 -32.76 -10.49
N PRO A 304 30.88 -31.54 -9.97
CA PRO A 304 31.58 -30.98 -8.81
C PRO A 304 31.42 -31.85 -7.56
N ALA A 305 30.20 -32.32 -7.30
CA ALA A 305 29.90 -33.15 -6.15
C ALA A 305 30.55 -34.55 -6.27
N LEU A 306 30.47 -35.15 -7.46
CA LEU A 306 31.16 -36.39 -7.76
C LEU A 306 32.66 -36.25 -7.55
N ARG A 307 33.25 -35.16 -8.05
CA ARG A 307 34.69 -34.95 -7.95
C ARG A 307 35.13 -34.86 -6.50
N GLN A 308 34.42 -34.09 -5.69
CA GLN A 308 34.67 -33.96 -4.26
C GLN A 308 34.55 -35.32 -3.54
N MET A 309 33.46 -36.07 -3.77
CA MET A 309 33.28 -37.41 -3.19
C MET A 309 34.46 -38.34 -3.50
N LEU A 310 34.90 -38.31 -4.76
CA LEU A 310 35.99 -39.14 -5.27
C LEU A 310 37.37 -38.69 -4.76
N ASP A 311 37.55 -37.42 -4.41
CA ASP A 311 38.77 -36.89 -3.79
C ASP A 311 38.82 -37.20 -2.29
N ASP A 312 37.68 -37.12 -1.59
CA ASP A 312 37.59 -37.44 -0.17
C ASP A 312 37.77 -38.95 0.10
N CYS A 313 37.25 -39.82 -0.78
CA CYS A 313 37.51 -41.26 -0.76
C CYS A 313 39.03 -41.55 -0.89
N LYS A 314 39.70 -40.87 -1.82
CA LYS A 314 41.18 -40.94 -1.97
C LYS A 314 41.90 -40.42 -0.73
N ALA A 315 41.43 -39.31 -0.14
CA ALA A 315 42.02 -38.74 1.06
C ALA A 315 41.87 -39.65 2.29
N ALA A 316 40.82 -40.48 2.31
CA ALA A 316 40.66 -41.56 3.30
C ALA A 316 41.60 -42.77 3.07
N GLY A 317 42.43 -42.74 2.02
CA GLY A 317 43.37 -43.81 1.68
C GLY A 317 42.72 -44.97 0.92
N ILE A 318 41.50 -44.81 0.43
CA ILE A 318 40.70 -45.87 -0.20
C ILE A 318 40.83 -45.78 -1.71
N THR A 319 41.12 -46.92 -2.34
CA THR A 319 41.23 -47.04 -3.80
C THR A 319 39.91 -47.47 -4.41
N TYR A 320 39.53 -46.84 -5.52
CA TYR A 320 38.38 -47.20 -6.33
C TYR A 320 38.74 -47.21 -7.82
N GLU A 321 37.92 -47.91 -8.61
CA GLU A 321 37.93 -47.87 -10.06
C GLU A 321 36.56 -47.39 -10.56
N ILE A 322 36.57 -46.60 -11.63
CA ILE A 322 35.34 -46.18 -12.32
C ILE A 322 35.05 -47.24 -13.39
N ASN A 323 33.98 -47.99 -13.19
CA ASN A 323 33.53 -49.01 -14.13
C ASN A 323 32.65 -48.41 -15.23
N SER A 324 31.87 -47.36 -14.92
CA SER A 324 31.03 -46.69 -15.92
C SER A 324 30.68 -45.27 -15.50
N GLY A 325 30.63 -44.36 -16.47
CA GLY A 325 30.01 -43.04 -16.34
C GLY A 325 28.78 -42.93 -17.23
N TYR A 326 28.65 -41.79 -17.91
CA TYR A 326 27.72 -41.57 -19.01
C TYR A 326 27.85 -42.65 -20.09
N ARG A 327 26.71 -43.15 -20.56
CA ARG A 327 26.62 -44.07 -21.70
C ARG A 327 25.83 -43.40 -22.81
N THR A 328 26.40 -43.36 -24.01
CA THR A 328 25.64 -42.97 -25.20
C THR A 328 24.56 -44.01 -25.50
N HIS A 329 23.53 -43.60 -26.24
CA HIS A 329 22.49 -44.51 -26.72
C HIS A 329 23.06 -45.73 -27.47
N TYR A 330 24.11 -45.50 -28.26
CA TYR A 330 24.84 -46.56 -28.95
C TYR A 330 25.50 -47.54 -27.97
N ALA A 331 26.19 -47.03 -26.95
CA ALA A 331 26.84 -47.86 -25.94
C ALA A 331 25.83 -48.70 -25.15
N GLN A 332 24.72 -48.09 -24.73
CA GLN A 332 23.65 -48.81 -24.03
C GLN A 332 23.03 -49.91 -24.90
N THR A 333 22.83 -49.63 -26.20
CA THR A 333 22.38 -50.63 -27.18
C THR A 333 23.38 -51.78 -27.29
N ALA A 334 24.67 -51.49 -27.41
CA ALA A 334 25.71 -52.51 -27.51
C ALA A 334 25.77 -53.43 -26.28
N ILE A 335 25.59 -52.87 -25.08
CA ILE A 335 25.55 -53.64 -23.82
C ILE A 335 24.36 -54.60 -23.80
N LEU A 336 23.17 -54.13 -24.17
CA LEU A 336 21.97 -54.96 -24.18
C LEU A 336 22.07 -56.08 -25.24
N GLU A 337 22.59 -55.76 -26.43
CA GLU A 337 22.86 -56.76 -27.48
C GLU A 337 23.91 -57.79 -27.04
N TYR A 338 24.99 -57.35 -26.38
CA TYR A 338 25.99 -58.25 -25.82
C TYR A 338 25.39 -59.18 -24.76
N ARG A 339 24.67 -58.62 -23.78
CA ARG A 339 24.03 -59.41 -22.71
C ARG A 339 23.04 -60.43 -23.27
N THR A 340 22.26 -60.05 -24.28
CA THR A 340 21.34 -60.95 -24.99
C THR A 340 22.10 -62.13 -25.60
N ARG A 341 23.18 -61.89 -26.34
CA ARG A 341 24.00 -62.95 -26.96
C ARG A 341 24.68 -63.84 -25.93
N GLU A 342 25.15 -63.27 -24.83
CA GLU A 342 25.72 -64.05 -23.73
C GLU A 342 24.67 -64.97 -23.11
N HIS A 343 23.46 -64.48 -22.83
CA HIS A 343 22.37 -65.30 -22.28
C HIS A 343 21.89 -66.40 -23.23
N MET A 344 21.90 -66.17 -24.54
CA MET A 344 21.65 -67.23 -25.51
C MET A 344 22.63 -68.39 -25.33
N LYS A 345 23.93 -68.11 -25.11
CA LYS A 345 24.95 -69.15 -24.91
C LYS A 345 24.89 -69.77 -23.52
N THR A 346 24.82 -68.95 -22.47
CA THR A 346 24.89 -69.40 -21.08
C THR A 346 23.67 -70.22 -20.67
N TYR A 347 22.48 -69.84 -21.14
CA TYR A 347 21.22 -70.46 -20.74
C TYR A 347 20.58 -71.30 -21.86
N ASN A 348 21.23 -71.41 -23.03
CA ASN A 348 20.70 -72.11 -24.21
C ASN A 348 19.28 -71.63 -24.60
N LEU A 349 19.09 -70.31 -24.58
CA LEU A 349 17.81 -69.66 -24.89
C LEU A 349 17.79 -69.19 -26.35
N ASP A 350 16.60 -69.12 -26.94
CA ASP A 350 16.42 -68.39 -28.20
C ASP A 350 16.60 -66.88 -27.97
N PHE A 351 16.67 -66.11 -29.07
CA PHE A 351 16.91 -64.66 -28.99
C PHE A 351 15.87 -63.93 -28.14
N ARG A 352 14.59 -64.29 -28.24
CA ARG A 352 13.52 -63.57 -27.54
C ARG A 352 13.57 -63.85 -26.04
N ALA A 353 13.68 -65.10 -25.64
CA ALA A 353 13.81 -65.48 -24.24
C ALA A 353 15.12 -64.94 -23.62
N ALA A 354 16.22 -64.94 -24.38
CA ALA A 354 17.48 -64.33 -23.94
C ALA A 354 17.37 -62.81 -23.82
N ARG A 355 16.61 -62.14 -24.70
CA ARG A 355 16.37 -60.70 -24.65
C ARG A 355 15.53 -60.33 -23.44
N ASP A 356 14.43 -61.05 -23.21
CA ASP A 356 13.57 -60.85 -22.04
C ASP A 356 14.38 -61.05 -20.75
N LYS A 357 15.27 -62.07 -20.72
CA LYS A 357 16.18 -62.28 -19.60
C LYS A 357 17.23 -61.17 -19.44
N ALA A 358 17.79 -60.66 -20.54
CA ALA A 358 18.76 -59.57 -20.48
C ALA A 358 18.13 -58.28 -19.91
N LEU A 359 16.86 -58.03 -20.23
CA LEU A 359 16.08 -56.91 -19.73
C LEU A 359 15.79 -56.98 -18.21
N GLU A 360 16.02 -58.13 -17.56
CA GLU A 360 15.98 -58.24 -16.08
C GLU A 360 17.12 -57.44 -15.43
N THR A 361 18.21 -57.16 -16.15
CA THR A 361 19.43 -56.54 -15.59
C THR A 361 20.00 -55.38 -16.40
N VAL A 362 19.53 -55.18 -17.64
CA VAL A 362 20.01 -54.12 -18.54
C VAL A 362 18.83 -53.30 -19.04
N ALA A 363 18.87 -52.00 -18.79
CA ALA A 363 17.84 -51.07 -19.25
C ALA A 363 17.75 -51.03 -20.79
N VAL A 364 16.53 -50.86 -21.31
CA VAL A 364 16.29 -50.61 -22.74
C VAL A 364 17.02 -49.33 -23.14
N PRO A 365 17.68 -49.25 -24.30
CA PRO A 365 18.29 -48.00 -24.78
C PRO A 365 17.27 -46.86 -24.80
N GLY A 366 17.69 -45.71 -24.30
CA GLY A 366 16.84 -44.57 -24.00
C GLY A 366 16.16 -44.65 -22.63
N THR A 367 16.34 -45.69 -21.82
CA THR A 367 15.70 -45.79 -20.48
C THR A 367 16.72 -46.00 -19.35
N SER A 368 18.02 -45.90 -19.64
CA SER A 368 19.06 -46.01 -18.62
C SER A 368 19.35 -44.67 -17.95
N GLU A 369 19.47 -44.69 -16.63
CA GLU A 369 20.04 -43.59 -15.84
C GLU A 369 21.46 -43.20 -16.27
N HIS A 370 22.27 -44.13 -16.79
CA HIS A 370 23.58 -43.77 -17.36
C HIS A 370 23.47 -42.93 -18.62
N GLU A 371 22.36 -43.00 -19.37
CA GLU A 371 22.13 -42.11 -20.51
C GLU A 371 21.78 -40.68 -20.07
N LEU A 372 21.43 -40.45 -18.79
CA LEU A 372 21.31 -39.10 -18.22
C LEU A 372 22.68 -38.48 -17.88
N GLY A 373 23.75 -39.28 -17.81
CA GLY A 373 25.05 -38.83 -17.33
C GLY A 373 25.09 -38.49 -15.83
N LEU A 374 24.04 -38.80 -15.07
CA LEU A 374 23.91 -38.53 -13.63
C LEU A 374 24.16 -39.79 -12.77
N SER A 375 24.73 -40.84 -13.36
CA SER A 375 25.00 -42.11 -12.68
C SER A 375 26.41 -42.58 -13.00
N VAL A 376 27.06 -43.16 -12.00
CA VAL A 376 28.41 -43.72 -12.08
C VAL A 376 28.43 -45.08 -11.41
N ASP A 377 29.09 -46.04 -12.05
CA ASP A 377 29.41 -47.33 -11.45
C ASP A 377 30.84 -47.25 -10.93
N LEU A 378 30.99 -47.41 -9.61
CA LEU A 378 32.27 -47.43 -8.92
C LEU A 378 32.47 -48.83 -8.36
N VAL A 379 33.70 -49.33 -8.39
CA VAL A 379 34.04 -50.65 -7.84
C VAL A 379 35.30 -50.55 -6.98
N GLY A 380 35.29 -51.25 -5.85
CA GLY A 380 36.47 -51.48 -5.04
C GLY A 380 36.13 -52.08 -3.68
N ASP A 381 36.93 -53.04 -3.22
CA ASP A 381 36.62 -53.84 -2.02
C ASP A 381 36.33 -52.98 -0.78
N GLU A 382 37.14 -51.96 -0.52
CA GLU A 382 36.93 -50.99 0.58
C GLU A 382 36.05 -49.80 0.16
N ALA A 383 36.05 -49.48 -1.14
CA ALA A 383 35.33 -48.33 -1.69
C ALA A 383 33.82 -48.49 -1.63
N ASP A 384 33.30 -49.70 -1.90
CA ASP A 384 31.86 -49.98 -1.87
C ASP A 384 31.26 -49.66 -0.49
N ALA A 385 31.94 -50.08 0.58
CA ALA A 385 31.52 -49.82 1.95
C ALA A 385 31.62 -48.33 2.32
N TRP A 386 32.62 -47.63 1.79
CA TRP A 386 32.82 -46.20 2.03
C TRP A 386 31.74 -45.37 1.31
N PHE A 387 31.50 -45.62 0.03
CA PHE A 387 30.45 -44.92 -0.73
C PHE A 387 29.06 -45.19 -0.14
N ALA A 388 28.80 -46.40 0.36
CA ALA A 388 27.55 -46.69 1.06
C ALA A 388 27.30 -45.81 2.29
N GLN A 389 28.37 -45.37 2.95
CA GLN A 389 28.28 -44.53 4.14
C GLN A 389 28.27 -43.04 3.82
N HIS A 390 28.89 -42.62 2.70
CA HIS A 390 29.20 -41.22 2.45
C HIS A 390 28.59 -40.61 1.18
N CYS A 391 28.10 -41.40 0.21
CA CYS A 391 27.68 -40.85 -1.08
C CYS A 391 26.55 -39.81 -0.97
N TRP A 392 25.66 -39.99 0.02
CA TRP A 392 24.54 -39.09 0.29
C TRP A 392 24.97 -37.71 0.78
N GLU A 393 26.16 -37.59 1.37
CA GLU A 393 26.75 -36.31 1.80
C GLU A 393 27.03 -35.40 0.59
N TYR A 394 27.22 -35.99 -0.58
CA TYR A 394 27.46 -35.31 -1.86
C TYR A 394 26.23 -35.31 -2.77
N GLY A 395 25.06 -35.73 -2.27
CA GLY A 395 23.81 -35.76 -3.03
C GLY A 395 23.64 -36.99 -3.95
N PHE A 396 24.46 -38.03 -3.79
CA PHE A 396 24.28 -39.31 -4.49
C PHE A 396 23.50 -40.31 -3.64
N ILE A 397 22.75 -41.19 -4.30
CA ILE A 397 22.12 -42.34 -3.66
C ILE A 397 22.74 -43.62 -4.20
N LEU A 398 22.95 -44.61 -3.33
CA LEU A 398 23.25 -45.95 -3.79
C LEU A 398 22.01 -46.58 -4.44
N ARG A 399 22.25 -47.28 -5.55
CA ARG A 399 21.22 -47.98 -6.31
C ARG A 399 21.26 -49.48 -6.05
#